data_AF-A0A7V3FSP6-F1
#
_entry.id   AF-A0A7V3FSP6-F1
#
_cell.length_a   1.000
_cell.length_b   1.000
_cell.length_c   1.000
_cell.angle_alpha   90.00
_cell.angle_beta   90.00
_cell.angle_gamma   90.00
#
_symmetry.space_group_name_H-M   'P 1'
#
loop_
_entity.id
_entity.type
_entity.pdbx_description
1 polymer ?
#
loop_
_entity_poly.entity_id
_entity_poly.type
_entity_poly.pdbx_seq_one_letter_code
_entity_poly.pdbx_strand_id
1 'polypeptide(L)'
;MSPNEVRNLTNVQILEMLVSLRPGADEATSWLASVIADPVMVEGVNELSRLYTADQNGKTRLPRAKTAGTVLIDGGKFKHLMWLNRIPMNQVGPMIGKCDGWGSVIAYKGRMSYWAADAIATEIGMHVDAFIEAIASPEELQRLSA
;
A
#
# COMPACT_ATOMS: atom_id res chain seq x y z
N MET A 1 18.54 -21.01 11.28
CA MET A 1 19.53 -20.20 10.54
C MET A 1 19.76 -18.93 11.33
N SER A 2 21.01 -18.54 11.55
CA SER A 2 21.35 -17.34 12.31
C SER A 2 21.32 -16.09 11.41
N PRO A 3 21.00 -14.89 11.95
CA PRO A 3 21.01 -13.65 11.16
C PRO A 3 22.35 -13.37 10.46
N ASN A 4 23.47 -13.83 11.03
CA ASN A 4 24.80 -13.68 10.43
C ASN A 4 25.02 -14.56 9.19
N GLU A 5 24.36 -15.71 9.10
CA GLU A 5 24.42 -16.57 7.91
C GLU A 5 23.62 -15.94 6.75
N VAL A 6 22.50 -15.28 7.06
CA VAL A 6 21.64 -14.59 6.08
C VAL A 6 22.34 -13.39 5.44
N ARG A 7 23.17 -12.68 6.20
CA ARG A 7 23.94 -11.52 5.72
C ARG A 7 24.97 -11.84 4.64
N ASN A 8 25.43 -13.08 4.56
CA ASN A 8 26.43 -13.51 3.59
C ASN A 8 25.79 -14.10 2.32
N LEU A 9 24.47 -14.13 2.23
CA LEU A 9 23.77 -14.63 1.05
C LEU A 9 23.68 -13.56 -0.03
N THR A 10 23.99 -13.95 -1.25
CA THR A 10 23.74 -13.13 -2.43
C THR A 10 22.24 -13.08 -2.75
N ASN A 11 21.79 -12.02 -3.44
CA ASN A 11 20.39 -11.85 -3.84
C ASN A 11 19.82 -13.06 -4.60
N VAL A 12 20.66 -13.73 -5.42
CA VAL A 12 20.26 -14.94 -6.16
C VAL A 12 20.00 -16.12 -5.21
N GLN A 13 20.85 -16.32 -4.21
CA GLN A 13 20.68 -17.40 -3.22
C GLN A 13 19.45 -17.18 -2.33
N ILE A 14 19.14 -15.91 -2.01
CA ILE A 14 17.93 -15.53 -1.27
C ILE A 14 16.69 -15.91 -2.08
N LEU A 15 16.69 -15.62 -3.40
CA LEU A 15 15.58 -15.95 -4.30
C LEU A 15 15.41 -17.47 -4.49
N GLU A 16 16.49 -18.22 -4.66
CA GLU A 16 16.44 -19.68 -4.78
C GLU A 16 15.89 -20.35 -3.51
N MET A 17 16.27 -19.84 -2.34
CA MET A 17 15.68 -20.28 -1.07
C MET A 17 14.18 -19.98 -0.99
N LEU A 18 13.74 -18.79 -1.40
CA LEU A 18 12.32 -18.43 -1.40
C LEU A 18 11.48 -19.29 -2.33
N VAL A 19 12.02 -19.67 -3.48
CA VAL A 19 11.33 -20.52 -4.46
C VAL A 19 11.29 -21.99 -4.00
N SER A 20 12.30 -22.45 -3.26
CA SER A 20 12.39 -23.83 -2.78
C SER A 20 11.64 -24.09 -1.48
N LEU A 21 11.35 -23.06 -0.69
CA LEU A 21 10.59 -23.18 0.55
C LEU A 21 9.08 -23.31 0.26
N ARG A 22 8.47 -24.40 0.74
CA ARG A 22 7.01 -24.57 0.66
C ARG A 22 6.30 -23.55 1.58
N PRO A 23 5.23 -22.90 1.09
CA PRO A 23 4.41 -22.03 1.93
C PRO A 23 3.87 -22.79 3.15
N GLY A 24 4.05 -22.23 4.36
CA GLY A 24 3.51 -22.79 5.60
C GLY A 24 4.45 -23.73 6.37
N ALA A 25 5.70 -23.92 5.94
CA ALA A 25 6.72 -24.54 6.77
C ALA A 25 7.24 -23.55 7.83
N ASP A 26 7.30 -23.96 9.10
CA ASP A 26 7.80 -23.13 10.21
C ASP A 26 9.23 -22.61 9.97
N GLU A 27 10.03 -23.38 9.24
CA GLU A 27 11.38 -23.01 8.80
C GLU A 27 11.38 -21.83 7.83
N ALA A 28 10.41 -21.76 6.91
CA ALA A 28 10.27 -20.66 5.96
C ALA A 28 9.85 -19.38 6.66
N THR A 29 8.91 -19.49 7.61
CA THR A 29 8.44 -18.36 8.43
C THR A 29 9.54 -17.81 9.32
N SER A 30 10.31 -18.69 9.98
CA SER A 30 11.41 -18.31 10.87
C SER A 30 12.57 -17.66 10.11
N TRP A 31 12.88 -18.16 8.91
CA TRP A 31 13.88 -17.55 8.05
C TRP A 31 13.43 -16.19 7.52
N LEU A 32 12.19 -16.06 7.02
CA LEU A 32 11.62 -14.77 6.60
C LEU A 32 11.61 -13.74 7.74
N ALA A 33 11.27 -14.16 8.97
CA ALA A 33 11.32 -13.29 10.14
C ALA A 33 12.74 -12.77 10.41
N SER A 34 13.77 -13.61 10.20
CA SER A 34 15.18 -13.20 10.36
C SER A 34 15.66 -12.24 9.28
N VAL A 35 15.16 -12.35 8.04
CA VAL A 35 15.43 -11.42 6.93
C VAL A 35 14.76 -10.06 7.17
N ILE A 36 13.51 -10.06 7.64
CA ILE A 36 12.74 -8.84 7.94
C ILE A 36 13.30 -8.08 9.14
N ALA A 37 13.85 -8.79 10.12
CA ALA A 37 14.45 -8.19 11.32
C ALA A 37 15.80 -7.51 11.05
N ASP A 38 16.43 -7.73 9.88
CA ASP A 38 17.69 -7.07 9.53
C ASP A 38 17.45 -5.74 8.79
N PRO A 39 17.74 -4.59 9.40
CA PRO A 39 17.48 -3.27 8.80
C PRO A 39 18.32 -3.01 7.53
N VAL A 40 19.38 -3.78 7.27
CA VAL A 40 20.19 -3.67 6.04
C VAL A 40 19.48 -4.32 4.84
N MET A 41 18.58 -5.28 5.09
CA MET A 41 17.88 -6.04 4.05
C MET A 41 16.52 -5.45 3.64
N VAL A 42 16.19 -4.23 4.10
CA VAL A 42 14.91 -3.54 3.82
C VAL A 42 14.64 -3.41 2.32
N GLU A 43 15.66 -3.13 1.51
CA GLU A 43 15.51 -3.07 0.05
C GLU A 43 15.14 -4.42 -0.55
N GLY A 44 15.74 -5.51 -0.06
CA GLY A 44 15.43 -6.88 -0.49
C GLY A 44 14.00 -7.29 -0.11
N VAL A 45 13.55 -6.96 1.10
CA VAL A 45 12.17 -7.22 1.56
C VAL A 45 11.15 -6.43 0.74
N ASN A 46 11.45 -5.17 0.43
CA ASN A 46 10.59 -4.33 -0.41
C ASN A 46 10.49 -4.87 -1.85
N GLU A 47 11.60 -5.35 -2.41
CA GLU A 47 11.63 -5.92 -3.76
C GLU A 47 10.89 -7.27 -3.82
N LEU A 48 11.03 -8.11 -2.80
CA LEU A 48 10.25 -9.34 -2.66
C LEU A 48 8.76 -9.04 -2.50
N SER A 49 8.40 -8.06 -1.67
CA SER A 49 7.02 -7.62 -1.55
C SER A 49 6.49 -7.10 -2.89
N ARG A 50 7.29 -6.39 -3.69
CA ARG A 50 6.91 -5.93 -5.03
C ARG A 50 6.66 -7.09 -5.98
N LEU A 51 7.56 -8.08 -6.00
CA LEU A 51 7.49 -9.24 -6.90
C LEU A 51 6.33 -10.18 -6.58
N TYR A 52 6.10 -10.48 -5.30
CA TYR A 52 5.05 -11.43 -4.88
C TYR A 52 3.66 -10.79 -4.73
N THR A 53 3.55 -9.45 -4.74
CA THR A 53 2.26 -8.73 -4.78
C THR A 53 1.84 -8.37 -6.23
N ALA A 54 2.74 -8.49 -7.21
CA ALA A 54 2.42 -8.33 -8.62
C ALA A 54 1.96 -9.68 -9.22
N ASP A 55 0.99 -9.66 -10.13
CA ASP A 55 0.67 -10.84 -10.93
C ASP A 55 1.76 -11.11 -11.99
N GLN A 56 1.63 -12.24 -12.70
CA GLN A 56 2.59 -12.72 -13.69
C GLN A 56 2.81 -11.75 -14.88
N ASN A 57 1.98 -10.71 -15.01
CA ASN A 57 2.09 -9.66 -16.03
C ASN A 57 2.58 -8.31 -15.45
N GLY A 58 3.07 -8.30 -14.20
CA GLY A 58 3.52 -7.08 -13.52
C GLY A 58 2.38 -6.17 -13.09
N LYS A 59 1.12 -6.62 -13.14
CA LYS A 59 -0.03 -5.85 -12.66
C LYS A 59 -0.31 -6.19 -11.21
N THR A 60 -0.40 -5.19 -10.35
CA THR A 60 -0.87 -5.37 -8.97
C THR A 60 -2.33 -5.80 -9.03
N ARG A 61 -2.60 -7.10 -8.83
CA ARG A 61 -3.95 -7.64 -8.80
C ARG A 61 -4.57 -7.24 -7.47
N LEU A 62 -5.12 -6.03 -7.37
CA LEU A 62 -5.70 -5.51 -6.13
C LEU A 62 -6.82 -6.45 -5.65
N PRO A 63 -6.66 -7.16 -4.52
CA PRO A 63 -7.75 -7.92 -3.93
C PRO A 63 -8.56 -6.99 -3.04
N ARG A 64 -9.90 -7.16 -3.10
CA ARG A 64 -10.98 -6.65 -2.22
C ARG A 64 -10.54 -5.86 -0.98
N ALA A 65 -11.15 -4.70 -0.76
CA ALA A 65 -11.22 -4.10 0.57
C ALA A 65 -11.70 -5.18 1.57
N LYS A 66 -10.80 -5.62 2.45
CA LYS A 66 -11.02 -6.75 3.35
C LYS A 66 -11.33 -6.34 4.79
N THR A 67 -11.27 -5.04 5.10
CA THR A 67 -11.41 -4.53 6.46
C THR A 67 -12.19 -3.22 6.46
N ALA A 68 -13.01 -3.02 7.50
CA ALA A 68 -13.84 -1.82 7.69
C ALA A 68 -13.05 -0.49 7.73
N GLY A 69 -11.72 -0.54 7.79
CA GLY A 69 -10.84 0.64 7.85
C GLY A 69 -10.31 1.12 6.50
N THR A 70 -10.72 0.53 5.38
CA THR A 70 -10.27 0.93 4.02
C THR A 70 -11.45 1.37 3.16
N VAL A 71 -11.28 2.48 2.46
CA VAL A 71 -12.25 3.05 1.51
C VAL A 71 -11.75 2.82 0.09
N LEU A 72 -12.61 2.31 -0.79
CA LEU A 72 -12.35 2.22 -2.23
C LEU A 72 -12.68 3.56 -2.90
N ILE A 73 -11.76 4.05 -3.72
CA ILE A 73 -11.87 5.38 -4.32
C ILE A 73 -11.68 5.33 -5.83
N ASP A 74 -12.34 6.26 -6.50
CA ASP A 74 -12.10 6.59 -7.89
C ASP A 74 -10.93 7.59 -7.98
N GLY A 75 -9.82 7.13 -8.54
CA GLY A 75 -8.62 7.96 -8.69
C GLY A 75 -8.81 9.19 -9.58
N GLY A 76 -9.73 9.14 -10.54
CA GLY A 76 -10.09 10.28 -11.38
C GLY A 76 -10.85 11.35 -10.60
N LYS A 77 -11.88 10.96 -9.85
CA LYS A 77 -12.62 11.87 -8.97
C LYS A 77 -11.73 12.48 -7.90
N PHE A 78 -10.86 11.67 -7.29
CA PHE A 78 -9.91 12.14 -6.29
C PHE A 78 -8.96 13.20 -6.85
N LYS A 79 -8.33 12.96 -8.01
CA LYS A 79 -7.48 13.95 -8.69
C LYS A 79 -8.23 15.23 -9.02
N HIS A 80 -9.47 15.10 -9.50
CA HIS A 80 -10.31 16.24 -9.83
C HIS A 80 -10.64 17.08 -8.58
N LEU A 81 -10.97 16.43 -7.46
CA LEU A 81 -11.24 17.11 -6.20
C LEU A 81 -10.01 17.84 -5.66
N MET A 82 -8.82 17.24 -5.74
CA MET A 82 -7.57 17.91 -5.35
C MET A 82 -7.29 19.12 -6.22
N TRP A 83 -7.53 19.02 -7.54
CA TRP A 83 -7.41 20.14 -8.47
C TRP A 83 -8.37 21.30 -8.13
N LEU A 84 -9.63 21.01 -7.82
CA LEU A 84 -10.61 22.02 -7.40
C LEU A 84 -10.18 22.78 -6.14
N ASN A 85 -9.55 22.07 -5.20
CA ASN A 85 -9.00 22.64 -3.97
C ASN A 85 -7.60 23.26 -4.15
N ARG A 86 -7.06 23.27 -5.38
CA ARG A 86 -5.72 23.78 -5.72
C ARG A 86 -4.59 23.09 -4.93
N ILE A 87 -4.75 21.80 -4.63
CA ILE A 87 -3.77 21.00 -3.91
C ILE A 87 -2.98 20.13 -4.89
N PRO A 88 -1.66 20.35 -5.03
CA PRO A 88 -0.78 19.49 -5.79
C PRO A 88 -0.77 18.05 -5.24
N MET A 89 -0.80 17.05 -6.13
CA MET A 89 -0.82 15.63 -5.73
C MET A 89 0.41 15.19 -4.92
N ASN A 90 1.54 15.90 -5.04
CA ASN A 90 2.73 15.63 -4.24
C ASN A 90 2.63 16.18 -2.80
N GLN A 91 1.70 17.10 -2.54
CA GLN A 91 1.43 17.66 -1.20
C GLN A 91 0.36 16.86 -0.44
N VAL A 92 -0.33 15.93 -1.10
CA VAL A 92 -1.33 15.07 -0.47
C VAL A 92 -0.64 13.90 0.22
N GLY A 93 -0.70 13.85 1.56
CA GLY A 93 -0.09 12.79 2.38
C GLY A 93 -0.45 12.92 3.87
N PRO A 94 -0.14 11.91 4.71
CA PRO A 94 -0.57 11.84 6.11
C PRO A 94 -0.03 12.96 7.01
N MET A 95 0.97 13.70 6.53
CA MET A 95 1.33 15.04 6.97
C MET A 95 1.96 15.74 5.76
N ILE A 96 1.51 16.94 5.43
CA ILE A 96 2.20 17.82 4.48
C ILE A 96 3.68 17.88 4.89
N GLY A 97 4.59 17.43 4.01
CA GLY A 97 6.04 17.54 4.21
C GLY A 97 6.78 16.33 4.82
N LYS A 98 6.16 15.14 4.99
CA LYS A 98 6.90 13.94 5.46
C LYS A 98 7.22 12.88 4.40
N CYS A 99 6.48 12.79 3.29
CA CYS A 99 6.82 11.99 2.12
C CYS A 99 6.09 12.55 0.88
N ASP A 100 6.82 12.90 -0.18
CA ASP A 100 6.21 13.42 -1.42
C ASP A 100 5.50 12.32 -2.23
N GLY A 101 4.45 12.70 -2.98
CA GLY A 101 3.87 11.85 -4.04
C GLY A 101 2.78 10.86 -3.60
N TRP A 102 2.35 10.92 -2.34
CA TRP A 102 1.32 10.02 -1.80
C TRP A 102 -0.03 10.14 -2.51
N GLY A 103 -0.44 11.34 -2.90
CA GLY A 103 -1.67 11.55 -3.66
C GLY A 103 -1.71 10.77 -4.98
N SER A 104 -0.60 10.74 -5.71
CA SER A 104 -0.49 9.95 -6.95
C SER A 104 -0.60 8.45 -6.68
N VAL A 105 -0.03 7.97 -5.56
CA VAL A 105 -0.12 6.57 -5.12
C VAL A 105 -1.55 6.20 -4.73
N ILE A 106 -2.23 7.05 -3.97
CA ILE A 106 -3.65 6.87 -3.59
C ILE A 106 -4.52 6.77 -4.84
N ALA A 107 -4.37 7.73 -5.76
CA ALA A 107 -5.15 7.77 -6.99
C ALA A 107 -4.90 6.54 -7.88
N TYR A 108 -3.67 6.03 -7.92
CA TYR A 108 -3.34 4.83 -8.68
C TYR A 108 -3.83 3.55 -8.01
N LYS A 109 -3.67 3.42 -6.68
CA LYS A 109 -4.09 2.24 -5.91
C LYS A 109 -5.61 2.11 -5.80
N GLY A 110 -6.36 3.18 -6.04
CA GLY A 110 -7.83 3.15 -5.98
C GLY A 110 -8.39 2.85 -4.59
N ARG A 111 -7.60 3.09 -3.53
CA ARG A 111 -8.01 2.86 -2.15
C ARG A 111 -7.17 3.67 -1.17
N MET A 112 -7.74 4.00 -0.02
CA MET A 112 -7.05 4.61 1.11
C MET A 112 -7.63 4.14 2.44
N SER A 113 -6.91 4.33 3.56
CA SER A 113 -7.48 4.08 4.88
C SER A 113 -8.45 5.19 5.28
N TYR A 114 -9.42 4.90 6.15
CA TYR A 114 -10.35 5.90 6.68
C TYR A 114 -9.60 7.03 7.41
N TRP A 115 -8.55 6.70 8.17
CA TRP A 115 -7.67 7.69 8.80
C TRP A 115 -7.01 8.65 7.81
N ALA A 116 -6.58 8.14 6.65
CA ALA A 116 -6.02 8.99 5.61
C ALA A 116 -7.10 9.87 4.97
N ALA A 117 -8.32 9.33 4.78
CA ALA A 117 -9.45 10.08 4.28
C ALA A 117 -9.84 11.22 5.23
N ASP A 118 -9.90 10.95 6.54
CA ASP A 118 -10.21 11.93 7.58
C ASP A 118 -9.17 13.05 7.67
N ALA A 119 -7.88 12.70 7.63
CA ALA A 119 -6.80 13.68 7.62
C ALA A 119 -6.87 14.62 6.40
N ILE A 120 -7.09 14.06 5.19
CA ILE A 120 -7.22 14.86 3.96
C ILE A 120 -8.50 15.71 4.01
N ALA A 121 -9.62 15.14 4.45
CA ALA A 121 -10.89 15.85 4.57
C ALA A 121 -10.77 17.05 5.52
N THR A 122 -10.12 16.85 6.67
CA THR A 122 -9.84 17.91 7.65
C THR A 122 -9.01 19.04 7.03
N GLU A 123 -7.96 18.71 6.28
CA GLU A 123 -7.08 19.69 5.63
C GLU A 123 -7.83 20.55 4.60
N ILE A 124 -8.76 19.96 3.86
CA ILE A 124 -9.58 20.67 2.87
C ILE A 124 -10.86 21.29 3.47
N GLY A 125 -11.05 21.20 4.78
CA GLY A 125 -12.21 21.75 5.48
C GLY A 125 -13.53 21.04 5.17
N MET A 126 -13.49 19.75 4.85
CA MET A 126 -14.66 18.90 4.59
C MET A 126 -14.88 17.86 5.69
N HIS A 127 -16.14 17.48 5.90
CA HIS A 127 -16.44 16.28 6.70
C HIS A 127 -15.96 15.03 5.95
N VAL A 128 -15.41 14.05 6.68
CA VAL A 128 -14.85 12.82 6.11
C VAL A 128 -15.86 12.05 5.26
N ASP A 129 -17.12 11.97 5.68
CA ASP A 129 -18.15 11.25 4.90
C ASP A 129 -18.46 11.96 3.57
N ALA A 130 -18.57 13.30 3.57
CA ALA A 130 -18.78 14.08 2.35
C ALA A 130 -17.58 13.99 1.40
N PHE A 131 -16.37 13.92 1.96
CA PHE A 131 -15.15 13.66 1.20
C PHE A 131 -15.19 12.27 0.56
N ILE A 132 -15.55 11.24 1.32
CA ILE A 132 -15.68 9.86 0.82
C ILE A 132 -16.73 9.82 -0.30
N GLU A 133 -17.92 10.37 -0.11
CA GLU A 133 -18.97 10.41 -1.14
C GLU A 133 -18.49 11.06 -2.45
N ALA A 134 -17.70 12.13 -2.36
CA ALA A 134 -17.19 12.85 -3.52
C ALA A 134 -16.19 12.01 -4.35
N ILE A 135 -15.43 11.12 -3.72
CA ILE A 135 -14.32 10.38 -4.37
C ILE A 135 -14.52 8.87 -4.43
N ALA A 136 -15.55 8.34 -3.78
CA ALA A 136 -15.80 6.91 -3.69
C ALA A 136 -15.99 6.30 -5.07
N SER A 137 -15.50 5.06 -5.21
CA SER A 137 -15.79 4.25 -6.39
C SER A 137 -17.28 3.85 -6.39
N PRO A 138 -17.87 3.52 -7.54
CA PRO A 138 -19.27 3.05 -7.60
C PRO A 138 -19.55 1.87 -6.67
N GLU A 139 -18.60 0.93 -6.54
CA GLU A 139 -18.73 -0.22 -5.64
C GLU A 139 -18.75 0.20 -4.16
N GLU A 140 -17.98 1.22 -3.80
CA GLU A 140 -17.96 1.74 -2.44
C GLU A 140 -19.25 2.46 -2.07
N LEU A 141 -19.81 3.25 -2.99
CA LEU A 141 -21.11 3.90 -2.80
C LEU A 141 -22.23 2.88 -2.61
N GLN A 142 -22.19 1.76 -3.36
CA GLN A 142 -23.12 0.65 -3.14
C GLN A 142 -22.92 0.00 -1.77
N ARG A 143 -21.67 -0.12 -1.30
CA ARG A 143 -21.36 -0.66 0.03
C ARG A 143 -21.83 0.26 1.17
N LEU A 144 -21.75 1.58 1.00
CA LEU A 144 -22.15 2.57 2.01
C LEU A 144 -23.67 2.76 2.09
N SER A 145 -24.41 2.41 1.03
CA SER A 145 -25.87 2.52 0.97
C SER A 145 -26.62 1.25 1.40
N ALA A 146 -25.90 0.15 1.64
CA ALA A 146 -26.44 -1.13 2.11
C ALA A 146 -26.46 -1.22 3.64
#